data_AF-A0A965CLT4-F1
#
_entry.id   AF-A0A965CLT4-F1
#
_cell.length_a   1.000
_cell.length_b   1.000
_cell.length_c   1.000
_cell.angle_alpha   90.00
_cell.angle_beta   90.00
_cell.angle_gamma   90.00
#
_symmetry.space_group_name_H-M   'P 1'
#
loop_
_entity.id
_entity.type
_entity.pdbx_description
1 polymer ?
#
loop_
_entity_poly.entity_id
_entity_poly.type
_entity_poly.pdbx_seq_one_letter_code
_entity_poly.pdbx_strand_id
1 'polypeptide(L)'
;MKLISSLSTRLAIASLATVIVTGAAFAAGTAATPPRNDWSFSGPFGKYDETQLQRGFKVFHEVCSSCHSMNKLAFRNLSQEGGPGFSEAQVKALAATYKVKDGPNDSGDMFERPARPADLWPSPFPNKQTAQAANGGAYPPDFSVIAKARTYERGFPNFVFDIFTQFQEQGVDYITALLHGYEEAPAGFTVPEGKYYNHYFPGHVIAMPPPLLDGQVTYEKGPDGKPQAPETVVQYAKDVSAFLMWVAEPHLE
;
A
#
# COMPACT_ATOMS: atom_id res chain seq x y z
N MET A 1 -13.63 50.80 68.25
CA MET A 1 -12.74 49.64 68.08
C MET A 1 -12.97 49.09 66.68
N LYS A 2 -11.94 49.19 65.81
CA LYS A 2 -11.72 48.50 64.51
C LYS A 2 -12.72 48.82 63.36
N LEU A 3 -12.28 49.55 62.33
CA LEU A 3 -11.66 49.11 61.05
C LEU A 3 -12.73 49.00 59.94
N ILE A 4 -12.91 50.00 59.06
CA ILE A 4 -12.15 50.34 57.83
C ILE A 4 -12.46 49.43 56.63
N SER A 5 -12.75 50.10 55.49
CA SER A 5 -12.58 49.71 54.06
C SER A 5 -13.58 48.71 53.46
N SER A 6 -13.98 48.79 52.18
CA SER A 6 -13.70 49.72 51.07
C SER A 6 -14.65 49.45 49.89
N LEU A 7 -14.90 50.51 49.11
CA LEU A 7 -15.07 50.59 47.65
C LEU A 7 -15.12 49.29 46.82
N SER A 8 -16.08 49.21 45.89
CA SER A 8 -15.90 48.46 44.63
C SER A 8 -16.68 49.11 43.49
N THR A 9 -15.95 49.89 42.72
CA THR A 9 -16.32 50.54 41.45
C THR A 9 -16.72 49.49 40.41
N ARG A 10 -17.91 49.62 39.80
CA ARG A 10 -18.33 48.76 38.68
C ARG A 10 -17.62 49.21 37.40
N LEU A 11 -16.64 48.42 36.96
CA LEU A 11 -15.97 48.58 35.67
C LEU A 11 -16.75 47.78 34.62
N ALA A 12 -17.36 48.48 33.67
CA ALA A 12 -17.99 47.87 32.49
C ALA A 12 -16.88 47.50 31.49
N ILE A 13 -16.70 46.21 31.23
CA ILE A 13 -15.79 45.70 30.19
C ILE A 13 -16.61 45.60 28.90
N ALA A 14 -16.33 46.48 27.94
CA ALA A 14 -16.80 46.36 26.57
C ALA A 14 -15.94 45.33 25.84
N SER A 15 -16.54 44.20 25.46
CA SER A 15 -15.92 43.14 24.67
C SER A 15 -15.78 43.57 23.21
N LEU A 16 -14.53 43.81 22.78
CA LEU A 16 -14.17 44.07 21.39
C LEU A 16 -14.15 42.74 20.62
N ALA A 17 -15.13 42.51 19.76
CA ALA A 17 -15.18 41.33 18.90
C ALA A 17 -14.02 41.38 17.87
N THR A 18 -13.02 40.54 18.06
CA THR A 18 -11.94 40.36 17.08
C THR A 18 -12.44 39.42 15.99
N VAL A 19 -12.70 39.96 14.80
CA VAL A 19 -12.95 39.15 13.60
C VAL A 19 -11.60 38.55 13.18
N ILE A 20 -11.40 37.27 13.53
CA ILE A 20 -10.29 36.48 13.00
C ILE A 20 -10.63 36.20 11.54
N VAL A 21 -10.01 36.95 10.62
CA VAL A 21 -9.96 36.58 9.21
C VAL A 21 -9.09 35.32 9.14
N THR A 22 -9.74 34.16 9.13
CA THR A 22 -9.05 32.91 8.81
C THR A 22 -8.55 33.01 7.38
N GLY A 23 -7.23 33.15 7.23
CA GLY A 23 -6.56 33.04 5.95
C GLY A 23 -6.96 31.72 5.29
N ALA A 24 -7.18 31.77 3.98
CA ALA A 24 -7.43 30.57 3.18
C ALA A 24 -6.31 29.57 3.48
N ALA A 25 -6.68 28.46 4.12
CA ALA A 25 -5.85 27.27 4.09
C ALA A 25 -5.76 26.88 2.62
N PHE A 26 -4.59 27.08 2.01
CA PHE A 26 -4.26 26.41 0.77
C PHE A 26 -4.31 24.92 1.08
N ALA A 27 -5.41 24.26 0.71
CA ALA A 27 -5.42 22.83 0.61
C ALA A 27 -4.22 22.46 -0.26
N ALA A 28 -3.27 21.68 0.26
CA ALA A 28 -2.34 20.95 -0.58
C ALA A 28 -3.20 20.31 -1.67
N GLY A 29 -2.93 20.63 -2.94
CA GLY A 29 -3.81 20.31 -4.06
C GLY A 29 -4.39 18.91 -3.92
N THR A 30 -5.72 18.80 -4.00
CA THR A 30 -6.41 17.51 -3.90
C THR A 30 -5.78 16.58 -4.92
N ALA A 31 -5.14 15.51 -4.45
CA ALA A 31 -4.54 14.52 -5.34
C ALA A 31 -5.59 14.09 -6.38
N ALA A 32 -5.13 13.81 -7.60
CA ALA A 32 -6.03 13.41 -8.66
C ALA A 32 -6.80 12.14 -8.25
N THR A 33 -8.08 12.07 -8.62
CA THR A 33 -8.88 10.88 -8.39
C THR A 33 -8.34 9.73 -9.24
N PRO A 34 -7.93 8.60 -8.65
CA PRO A 34 -7.54 7.41 -9.40
C PRO A 34 -8.62 6.97 -10.38
N PRO A 35 -8.27 6.58 -11.62
CA PRO A 35 -9.23 5.96 -12.52
C PRO A 35 -9.70 4.62 -11.96
N ARG A 36 -10.98 4.32 -12.17
CA ARG A 36 -11.54 3.01 -11.85
C ARG A 36 -11.01 1.95 -12.81
N ASN A 37 -10.59 0.80 -12.29
CA ASN A 37 -10.28 -0.37 -13.08
C ASN A 37 -11.41 -1.40 -13.04
N ASP A 38 -11.46 -2.24 -14.06
CA ASP A 38 -12.36 -3.39 -14.12
C ASP A 38 -11.65 -4.60 -13.51
N TRP A 39 -12.13 -5.07 -12.35
CA TRP A 39 -11.55 -6.19 -11.61
C TRP A 39 -12.45 -7.43 -11.71
N SER A 40 -11.85 -8.62 -11.83
CA SER A 40 -12.61 -9.88 -11.84
C SER A 40 -13.33 -10.15 -10.52
N PHE A 41 -12.78 -9.62 -9.43
CA PHE A 41 -13.31 -9.71 -8.08
C PHE A 41 -14.31 -8.60 -7.74
N SER A 42 -14.73 -7.80 -8.72
CA SER A 42 -15.69 -6.74 -8.47
C SER A 42 -17.13 -7.20 -8.33
N GLY A 43 -17.85 -6.55 -7.41
CA GLY A 43 -19.27 -6.76 -7.17
C GLY A 43 -19.58 -8.01 -6.32
N PRO A 44 -20.88 -8.29 -6.08
CA PRO A 44 -21.32 -9.27 -5.08
C PRO A 44 -20.97 -10.74 -5.37
N PHE A 45 -20.56 -11.06 -6.59
CA PHE A 45 -20.20 -12.41 -7.02
C PHE A 45 -18.81 -12.46 -7.67
N GLY A 46 -17.99 -11.44 -7.44
CA GLY A 46 -16.64 -11.35 -7.98
C GLY A 46 -15.74 -12.45 -7.46
N LYS A 47 -14.78 -12.90 -8.29
CA LYS A 47 -13.73 -13.85 -7.88
C LYS A 47 -12.36 -13.38 -8.34
N TYR A 48 -11.34 -13.69 -7.56
CA TYR A 48 -9.97 -13.46 -7.99
C TYR A 48 -9.63 -14.34 -9.20
N ASP A 49 -8.90 -13.78 -10.16
CA ASP A 49 -8.26 -14.54 -11.23
C ASP A 49 -6.94 -15.11 -10.71
N GLU A 50 -6.87 -16.43 -10.52
CA GLU A 50 -5.69 -17.14 -10.02
C GLU A 50 -4.42 -16.81 -10.84
N THR A 51 -4.54 -16.73 -12.17
CA THR A 51 -3.38 -16.45 -13.03
C THR A 51 -2.89 -15.01 -12.82
N GLN A 52 -3.82 -14.07 -12.63
CA GLN A 52 -3.48 -12.70 -12.25
C GLN A 52 -2.80 -12.65 -10.87
N LEU A 53 -3.29 -13.41 -9.88
CA LEU A 53 -2.67 -13.45 -8.56
C LEU A 53 -1.24 -14.04 -8.60
N GLN A 54 -0.99 -15.06 -9.43
CA GLN A 54 0.34 -15.62 -9.64
C GLN A 54 1.30 -14.59 -10.27
N ARG A 55 0.85 -13.86 -11.30
CA ARG A 55 1.62 -12.76 -11.90
C ARG A 55 1.88 -11.63 -10.91
N GLY A 56 0.87 -11.28 -10.10
CA GLY A 56 0.99 -10.26 -9.07
C GLY A 56 1.95 -10.63 -7.95
N PHE A 57 1.92 -11.89 -7.50
CA PHE A 57 2.91 -12.44 -6.58
C PHE A 57 4.32 -12.33 -7.14
N LYS A 58 4.52 -12.64 -8.43
CA LYS A 58 5.83 -12.52 -9.08
C LYS A 58 6.36 -11.08 -9.05
N VAL A 59 5.52 -10.10 -9.37
CA VAL A 59 5.90 -8.67 -9.28
C VAL A 59 6.23 -8.28 -7.84
N PHE A 60 5.40 -8.67 -6.86
CA PHE A 60 5.69 -8.42 -5.45
C PHE A 60 7.03 -9.04 -5.03
N HIS A 61 7.25 -10.31 -5.37
CA HIS A 61 8.43 -11.06 -5.00
C HIS A 61 9.71 -10.46 -5.59
N GLU A 62 9.72 -10.13 -6.88
CA GLU A 62 10.91 -9.66 -7.61
C GLU A 62 11.22 -8.18 -7.40
N VAL A 63 10.19 -7.35 -7.14
CA VAL A 63 10.34 -5.89 -7.04
C VAL A 63 10.11 -5.40 -5.62
N CYS A 64 8.93 -5.66 -5.07
CA CYS A 64 8.46 -4.99 -3.85
C CYS A 64 9.05 -5.58 -2.56
N SER A 65 9.34 -6.89 -2.54
CA SER A 65 9.72 -7.63 -1.33
C SER A 65 11.07 -7.20 -0.75
N SER A 66 11.88 -6.49 -1.54
CA SER A 66 13.15 -5.89 -1.14
C SER A 66 13.00 -4.72 -0.16
N CYS A 67 11.86 -4.01 -0.20
CA CYS A 67 11.62 -2.81 0.60
C CYS A 67 10.37 -2.90 1.47
N HIS A 68 9.34 -3.63 1.03
CA HIS A 68 8.06 -3.73 1.72
C HIS A 68 7.92 -5.08 2.42
N SER A 69 7.49 -5.05 3.68
CA SER A 69 7.15 -6.24 4.43
C SER A 69 5.74 -6.73 4.10
N MET A 70 5.47 -8.00 4.42
CA MET A 70 4.14 -8.61 4.31
C MET A 70 3.90 -9.52 5.51
N ASN A 71 3.89 -8.90 6.69
CA ASN A 71 4.00 -9.61 7.97
C ASN A 71 2.78 -10.47 8.35
N LYS A 72 1.67 -10.42 7.62
CA LYS A 72 0.48 -11.27 7.88
C LYS A 72 0.31 -12.39 6.87
N LEU A 73 1.14 -12.46 5.83
CA LEU A 73 1.11 -13.55 4.86
C LEU A 73 2.12 -14.64 5.27
N ALA A 74 1.65 -15.87 5.44
CA ALA A 74 2.52 -17.04 5.54
C ALA A 74 2.73 -17.67 4.17
N PHE A 75 3.87 -18.34 3.96
CA PHE A 75 4.15 -19.00 2.68
C PHE A 75 3.04 -19.97 2.27
N ARG A 76 2.50 -20.75 3.22
CA ARG A 76 1.38 -21.68 3.01
C ARG A 76 0.10 -21.03 2.47
N ASN A 77 -0.08 -19.71 2.64
CA ASN A 77 -1.26 -19.03 2.13
C ASN A 77 -1.20 -18.94 0.60
N LEU A 78 -0.02 -19.02 -0.01
CA LEU A 78 0.15 -19.03 -1.46
C LEU A 78 -0.48 -20.26 -2.15
N SER A 79 -0.73 -21.33 -1.39
CA SER A 79 -1.43 -22.54 -1.85
C SER A 79 -2.90 -22.61 -1.44
N GLN A 80 -3.45 -21.56 -0.81
CA GLN A 80 -4.84 -21.59 -0.34
C GLN A 80 -5.82 -21.44 -1.50
N GLU A 81 -6.98 -22.08 -1.36
CA GLU A 81 -8.12 -21.92 -2.28
C GLU A 81 -8.56 -20.44 -2.33
N GLY A 82 -8.95 -19.98 -3.52
CA GLY A 82 -9.25 -18.57 -3.78
C GLY A 82 -8.01 -17.66 -3.89
N GLY A 83 -6.80 -18.22 -3.79
CA GLY A 83 -5.53 -17.49 -3.93
C GLY A 83 -4.74 -17.82 -5.18
N PRO A 84 -3.42 -17.58 -5.18
CA PRO A 84 -2.54 -17.90 -6.31
C PRO A 84 -2.46 -19.39 -6.67
N GLY A 85 -3.00 -20.30 -5.85
CA GLY A 85 -3.11 -21.72 -6.21
C GLY A 85 -1.77 -22.47 -6.39
N PHE A 86 -0.66 -21.96 -5.83
CA PHE A 86 0.63 -22.64 -5.97
C PHE A 86 0.61 -24.01 -5.30
N SER A 87 1.26 -25.01 -5.89
CA SER A 87 1.38 -26.33 -5.27
C SER A 87 2.17 -26.27 -3.97
N GLU A 88 1.87 -27.17 -3.02
CA GLU A 88 2.62 -27.27 -1.76
C GLU A 88 4.13 -27.47 -1.99
N ALA A 89 4.49 -28.20 -3.07
CA ALA A 89 5.88 -28.40 -3.46
C ALA A 89 6.56 -27.10 -3.90
N GLN A 90 5.88 -26.27 -4.71
CA GLN A 90 6.37 -24.94 -5.09
C GLN A 90 6.50 -24.02 -3.88
N VAL A 91 5.50 -23.99 -2.99
CA VAL A 91 5.53 -23.17 -1.77
C VAL A 91 6.66 -23.60 -0.85
N LYS A 92 6.88 -24.90 -0.66
CA LYS A 92 7.97 -25.43 0.15
C LYS A 92 9.34 -25.10 -0.45
N ALA A 93 9.48 -25.22 -1.77
CA ALA A 93 10.71 -24.86 -2.48
C ALA A 93 11.02 -23.37 -2.36
N LEU A 94 10.01 -22.51 -2.53
CA LEU A 94 10.12 -21.07 -2.33
C LEU A 94 10.49 -20.72 -0.88
N ALA A 95 9.79 -21.26 0.12
CA ALA A 95 10.09 -20.97 1.52
C ALA A 95 11.54 -21.33 1.87
N ALA A 96 12.04 -22.46 1.35
CA ALA A 96 13.40 -22.92 1.62
C ALA A 96 14.50 -21.99 1.06
N THR A 97 14.20 -21.06 0.15
CA THR A 97 15.17 -20.06 -0.34
C THR A 97 15.46 -18.97 0.70
N TYR A 98 14.57 -18.79 1.68
CA TYR A 98 14.71 -17.82 2.75
C TYR A 98 15.33 -18.44 3.99
N LYS A 99 16.12 -17.63 4.71
CA LYS A 99 16.60 -17.96 6.05
C LYS A 99 15.79 -17.20 7.09
N VAL A 100 15.35 -17.91 8.11
CA VAL A 100 14.63 -17.34 9.26
C VAL A 100 15.36 -17.69 10.55
N LYS A 101 15.35 -16.75 11.48
CA LYS A 101 15.86 -16.94 12.84
C LYS A 101 14.85 -17.75 13.64
N ASP A 102 15.31 -18.82 14.28
CA ASP A 102 14.52 -19.71 15.14
C ASP A 102 15.31 -20.03 16.43
N GLY A 103 14.67 -20.69 17.38
CA GLY A 103 15.24 -21.09 18.66
C GLY A 103 14.49 -20.51 19.87
N PRO A 104 15.08 -20.64 21.07
CA PRO A 104 16.43 -21.14 21.34
C PRO A 104 16.59 -22.66 21.13
N ASN A 105 17.81 -23.10 20.86
CA ASN A 105 18.20 -24.52 20.88
C ASN A 105 18.46 -25.02 22.32
N ASP A 106 18.89 -26.28 22.48
CA ASP A 106 19.17 -26.89 23.79
C ASP A 106 20.27 -26.18 24.60
N SER A 107 21.10 -25.35 23.96
CA SER A 107 22.13 -24.52 24.60
C SER A 107 21.64 -23.10 24.93
N GLY A 108 20.41 -22.74 24.59
CA GLY A 108 19.86 -21.39 24.78
C GLY A 108 20.13 -20.42 23.63
N ASP A 109 20.76 -20.88 22.54
CA ASP A 109 21.18 -20.03 21.42
C ASP A 109 20.13 -20.00 20.31
N MET A 110 19.95 -18.81 19.71
CA MET A 110 19.16 -18.66 18.50
C MET A 110 19.97 -19.09 17.28
N PHE A 111 19.32 -19.74 16.31
CA PHE A 111 19.97 -20.23 15.09
C PHE A 111 19.19 -19.81 13.84
N GLU A 112 19.80 -19.94 12.67
CA GLU A 112 19.11 -19.76 11.39
C GLU A 112 18.76 -21.11 10.77
N ARG A 113 17.58 -21.18 10.15
CA ARG A 113 17.18 -22.32 9.33
C ARG A 113 16.50 -21.87 8.04
N PRO A 114 16.42 -22.74 7.03
CA PRO A 114 15.52 -22.54 5.91
C PRO A 114 14.08 -22.32 6.41
N ALA A 115 13.37 -21.39 5.78
CA ALA A 115 11.96 -21.18 6.09
C ALA A 115 11.13 -22.40 5.64
N ARG A 116 9.99 -22.58 6.31
CA ARG A 116 9.00 -23.62 6.08
C ARG A 116 7.70 -22.93 5.67
N PRO A 117 6.75 -23.65 5.03
CA PRO A 117 5.46 -23.08 4.64
C PRO A 117 4.69 -22.36 5.77
N ALA A 118 4.90 -22.77 7.03
CA ALA A 118 4.24 -22.16 8.18
C ALA A 118 4.83 -20.79 8.60
N ASP A 119 6.04 -20.46 8.17
CA ASP A 119 6.67 -19.18 8.52
C ASP A 119 6.01 -18.02 7.75
N LEU A 120 6.02 -16.84 8.38
CA LEU A 120 5.58 -15.58 7.76
C LEU A 120 6.58 -15.10 6.71
N TRP A 121 6.11 -14.27 5.79
CA TRP A 121 6.98 -13.61 4.83
C TRP A 121 8.05 -12.79 5.56
N PRO A 122 9.36 -13.01 5.27
CA PRO A 122 10.43 -12.29 5.96
C PRO A 122 10.36 -10.78 5.73
N SER A 123 10.54 -10.01 6.80
CA SER A 123 10.66 -8.56 6.68
C SER A 123 12.04 -8.20 6.07
N PRO A 124 12.10 -7.28 5.09
CA PRO A 124 13.37 -6.85 4.50
C PRO A 124 14.26 -6.10 5.50
N PHE A 125 13.66 -5.52 6.54
CA PHE A 125 14.37 -4.81 7.59
C PHE A 125 14.03 -5.37 8.98
N PRO A 126 15.01 -5.41 9.91
CA PRO A 126 14.80 -5.94 11.25
C PRO A 126 13.89 -5.06 12.13
N ASN A 127 13.82 -3.76 11.85
CA ASN A 127 12.99 -2.81 12.57
C ASN A 127 12.71 -1.55 11.72
N LYS A 128 11.79 -0.72 12.21
CA LYS A 128 11.36 0.53 11.57
C LYS A 128 12.51 1.51 11.36
N GLN A 129 13.42 1.65 12.32
CA GLN A 129 14.52 2.60 12.27
C GLN A 129 15.52 2.23 11.15
N THR A 130 15.84 0.94 11.00
CA THR A 130 16.68 0.45 9.89
C THR A 130 16.00 0.68 8.55
N ALA A 131 14.69 0.42 8.44
CA ALA A 131 13.93 0.68 7.23
C ALA A 131 13.95 2.17 6.85
N GLN A 132 13.76 3.08 7.82
CA GLN A 132 13.82 4.52 7.58
C GLN A 132 15.22 4.99 7.16
N ALA A 133 16.25 4.48 7.82
CA ALA A 133 17.64 4.81 7.48
C ALA A 133 17.98 4.40 6.03
N ALA A 134 17.52 3.23 5.59
CA ALA A 134 17.73 2.74 4.23
C ALA A 134 16.92 3.50 3.16
N ASN A 135 15.83 4.18 3.54
CA ASN A 135 14.87 4.81 2.61
C ASN A 135 14.74 6.33 2.82
N GLY A 136 15.84 7.02 3.15
CA GLY A 136 15.87 8.48 3.23
C GLY A 136 14.89 9.06 4.26
N GLY A 137 14.76 8.39 5.41
CA GLY A 137 13.89 8.76 6.53
C GLY A 137 12.44 8.28 6.40
N ALA A 138 12.01 7.82 5.22
CA ALA A 138 10.67 7.31 4.99
C ALA A 138 10.56 5.83 5.39
N TYR A 139 9.43 5.45 5.99
CA TYR A 139 9.16 4.04 6.32
C TYR A 139 8.29 3.42 5.23
N PRO A 140 8.78 2.41 4.48
CA PRO A 140 7.94 1.65 3.56
C PRO A 140 6.80 0.96 4.34
N PRO A 141 5.52 1.22 4.01
CA PRO A 141 4.41 0.57 4.70
C PRO A 141 4.40 -0.93 4.44
N ASP A 142 3.89 -1.69 5.43
CA ASP A 142 3.59 -3.10 5.29
C ASP A 142 2.45 -3.33 4.30
N PHE A 143 2.60 -4.32 3.43
CA PHE A 143 1.69 -4.61 2.33
C PHE A 143 0.57 -5.60 2.68
N SER A 144 0.54 -6.16 3.89
CA SER A 144 -0.43 -7.19 4.24
C SER A 144 -1.89 -6.73 4.17
N VAL A 145 -2.15 -5.42 4.33
CA VAL A 145 -3.51 -4.86 4.30
C VAL A 145 -3.57 -3.56 3.50
N ILE A 146 -2.56 -3.26 2.67
CA ILE A 146 -2.42 -1.95 2.05
C ILE A 146 -3.59 -1.61 1.11
N ALA A 147 -4.13 -2.62 0.42
CA ALA A 147 -5.30 -2.49 -0.44
C ALA A 147 -6.60 -2.14 0.32
N LYS A 148 -6.71 -2.47 1.61
CA LYS A 148 -7.85 -2.06 2.47
C LYS A 148 -7.53 -0.83 3.34
N ALA A 149 -6.25 -0.50 3.49
CA ALA A 149 -5.78 0.63 4.30
C ALA A 149 -5.64 1.94 3.51
N ARG A 150 -5.91 1.92 2.21
CA ARG A 150 -5.90 3.11 1.33
C ARG A 150 -7.23 3.22 0.59
N THR A 151 -7.63 4.46 0.35
CA THR A 151 -8.90 4.82 -0.28
C THR A 151 -8.77 6.21 -0.90
N TYR A 152 -9.74 6.59 -1.70
CA TYR A 152 -9.93 7.94 -2.23
C TYR A 152 -11.43 8.25 -2.28
N GLU A 153 -11.78 9.53 -2.26
CA GLU A 153 -13.17 9.95 -2.38
C GLU A 153 -13.60 9.96 -3.86
N ARG A 154 -14.72 9.28 -4.16
CA ARG A 154 -15.31 9.26 -5.51
C ARG A 154 -16.27 10.41 -5.79
N GLY A 155 -16.61 11.19 -4.75
CA GLY A 155 -17.51 12.34 -4.84
C GLY A 155 -18.98 11.98 -5.12
N PHE A 156 -19.85 13.00 -5.07
CA PHE A 156 -21.24 12.89 -5.50
C PHE A 156 -21.32 13.00 -7.04
N PRO A 157 -22.12 12.16 -7.74
CA PRO A 157 -23.10 11.19 -7.21
C PRO A 157 -22.56 9.76 -7.02
N ASN A 158 -21.29 9.48 -7.32
CA ASN A 158 -20.74 8.12 -7.34
C ASN A 158 -20.91 7.36 -6.03
N PHE A 159 -20.76 8.03 -4.88
CA PHE A 159 -20.93 7.37 -3.57
C PHE A 159 -22.32 6.74 -3.40
N VAL A 160 -23.35 7.30 -4.05
CA VAL A 160 -24.73 6.78 -3.98
C VAL A 160 -24.81 5.47 -4.76
N PHE A 161 -24.20 5.39 -5.93
CA PHE A 161 -24.15 4.16 -6.73
C PHE A 161 -23.32 3.08 -6.04
N ASP A 162 -22.23 3.45 -5.39
CA ASP A 162 -21.32 2.52 -4.69
C ASP A 162 -22.03 1.74 -3.57
N ILE A 163 -23.04 2.33 -2.93
CA ILE A 163 -23.88 1.63 -1.94
C ILE A 163 -24.63 0.45 -2.58
N PHE A 164 -25.13 0.62 -3.80
CA PHE A 164 -25.91 -0.41 -4.50
C PHE A 164 -25.05 -1.39 -5.28
N THR A 165 -23.89 -0.96 -5.78
CA THR A 165 -22.93 -1.83 -6.48
C THR A 165 -21.98 -2.55 -5.54
N GLN A 166 -21.98 -2.19 -4.24
CA GLN A 166 -21.07 -2.69 -3.21
C GLN A 166 -19.59 -2.53 -3.60
N PHE A 167 -19.27 -1.41 -4.24
CA PHE A 167 -17.93 -1.11 -4.71
C PHE A 167 -16.94 -0.96 -3.53
N GLN A 168 -15.86 -1.74 -3.53
CA GLN A 168 -14.82 -1.75 -2.48
C GLN A 168 -13.38 -1.70 -3.04
N GLU A 169 -13.23 -1.40 -4.32
CA GLU A 169 -11.96 -1.50 -5.06
C GLU A 169 -11.15 -0.20 -5.05
N GLN A 170 -11.55 0.78 -4.23
CA GLN A 170 -10.88 2.07 -4.12
C GLN A 170 -9.38 1.94 -3.82
N GLY A 171 -9.00 0.98 -2.97
CA GLY A 171 -7.59 0.80 -2.61
C GLY A 171 -6.76 0.20 -3.73
N VAL A 172 -7.28 -0.77 -4.49
CA VAL A 172 -6.56 -1.35 -5.64
C VAL A 172 -6.48 -0.40 -6.82
N ASP A 173 -7.52 0.41 -7.03
CA ASP A 173 -7.49 1.50 -7.99
C ASP A 173 -6.42 2.53 -7.62
N TYR A 174 -6.37 2.92 -6.35
CA TYR A 174 -5.34 3.82 -5.84
C TYR A 174 -3.93 3.24 -6.00
N ILE A 175 -3.70 1.98 -5.63
CA ILE A 175 -2.38 1.35 -5.77
C ILE A 175 -1.97 1.26 -7.24
N THR A 176 -2.89 0.85 -8.12
CA THR A 176 -2.64 0.78 -9.56
C THR A 176 -2.23 2.15 -10.09
N ALA A 177 -3.04 3.18 -9.82
CA ALA A 177 -2.78 4.54 -10.24
C ALA A 177 -1.47 5.10 -9.67
N LEU A 178 -1.18 4.84 -8.39
CA LEU A 178 0.06 5.26 -7.74
C LEU A 178 1.28 4.65 -8.44
N LEU A 179 1.25 3.37 -8.75
CA LEU A 179 2.40 2.66 -9.32
C LEU A 179 2.74 3.07 -10.75
N HIS A 180 1.75 3.51 -11.54
CA HIS A 180 1.97 3.98 -12.92
C HIS A 180 1.82 5.51 -13.09
N GLY A 181 1.64 6.27 -12.00
CA GLY A 181 1.40 7.71 -12.01
C GLY A 181 2.63 8.57 -11.73
N TYR A 182 3.83 8.03 -11.97
CA TYR A 182 5.08 8.77 -11.88
C TYR A 182 5.29 9.59 -13.15
N GLU A 183 5.44 10.90 -12.99
CA GLU A 183 5.52 11.87 -14.09
C GLU A 183 6.55 12.96 -13.75
N GLU A 184 6.95 13.75 -14.75
CA GLU A 184 7.72 14.97 -14.48
C GLU A 184 6.85 15.99 -13.73
N ALA A 185 7.46 16.70 -12.78
CA ALA A 185 6.75 17.71 -12.03
C ALA A 185 6.27 18.84 -12.97
N PRO A 186 5.02 19.32 -12.83
CA PRO A 186 4.51 20.39 -13.66
C PRO A 186 5.32 21.68 -13.45
N ALA A 187 5.33 22.55 -14.46
CA ALA A 187 6.08 23.80 -14.41
C ALA A 187 5.73 24.62 -13.14
N GLY A 188 6.76 24.98 -12.37
CA GLY A 188 6.61 25.73 -11.11
C GLY A 188 6.40 24.88 -9.86
N PHE A 189 6.33 23.54 -9.97
CA PHE A 189 6.29 22.64 -8.82
C PHE A 189 7.69 22.15 -8.45
N THR A 190 8.15 22.44 -7.24
CA THR A 190 9.46 22.01 -6.75
C THR A 190 9.35 20.71 -5.95
N VAL A 191 9.99 19.66 -6.43
CA VAL A 191 10.13 18.39 -5.70
C VAL A 191 11.37 18.47 -4.80
N PRO A 192 11.25 18.19 -3.48
CA PRO A 192 12.40 18.12 -2.59
C PRO A 192 13.44 17.08 -3.04
N GLU A 193 14.71 17.31 -2.72
CA GLU A 193 15.79 16.38 -3.06
C GLU A 193 15.53 14.97 -2.48
N GLY A 194 15.78 13.94 -3.28
CA GLY A 194 15.55 12.54 -2.91
C GLY A 194 14.07 12.14 -2.82
N LYS A 195 13.15 12.98 -3.35
CA LYS A 195 11.73 12.66 -3.51
C LYS A 195 11.34 12.69 -4.99
N TYR A 196 10.16 12.18 -5.29
CA TYR A 196 9.64 12.01 -6.65
C TYR A 196 8.26 12.62 -6.77
N TYR A 197 7.95 13.14 -7.95
CA TYR A 197 6.61 13.59 -8.28
C TYR A 197 5.73 12.38 -8.62
N ASN A 198 4.52 12.34 -8.06
CA ASN A 198 3.51 11.36 -8.41
C ASN A 198 2.14 12.01 -8.47
N HIS A 199 1.42 11.81 -9.57
CA HIS A 199 0.16 12.48 -9.85
C HIS A 199 -0.94 12.15 -8.80
N TYR A 200 -0.95 10.91 -8.28
CA TYR A 200 -1.99 10.40 -7.39
C TYR A 200 -1.61 10.41 -5.90
N PHE A 201 -0.33 10.58 -5.57
CA PHE A 201 0.09 10.62 -4.17
C PHE A 201 -0.40 11.92 -3.49
N PRO A 202 -0.93 11.88 -2.26
CA PRO A 202 -1.31 13.08 -1.52
C PRO A 202 -0.16 14.10 -1.41
N GLY A 203 -0.39 15.32 -1.92
CA GLY A 203 0.65 16.36 -1.99
C GLY A 203 1.68 16.18 -3.09
N HIS A 204 1.49 15.19 -3.97
CA HIS A 204 2.30 14.87 -5.15
C HIS A 204 3.79 14.56 -4.94
N VAL A 205 4.25 14.49 -3.69
CA VAL A 205 5.66 14.23 -3.35
C VAL A 205 5.77 12.92 -2.59
N ILE A 206 6.36 11.91 -3.22
CA ILE A 206 6.55 10.59 -2.63
C ILE A 206 8.04 10.28 -2.45
N ALA A 207 8.39 9.54 -1.38
CA ALA A 207 9.76 9.12 -1.11
C ALA A 207 10.21 7.89 -1.91
N MET A 208 9.25 7.15 -2.48
CA MET A 208 9.48 5.94 -3.25
C MET A 208 9.83 6.32 -4.69
N PRO A 209 10.97 5.89 -5.26
CA PRO A 209 11.24 6.02 -6.69
C PRO A 209 10.22 5.20 -7.52
N PRO A 210 10.09 5.45 -8.84
CA PRO A 210 9.29 4.61 -9.71
C PRO A 210 9.75 3.14 -9.60
N PRO A 211 8.92 2.22 -9.05
CA PRO A 211 9.39 0.88 -8.74
C PRO A 211 9.30 -0.08 -9.94
N LEU A 212 8.54 0.28 -10.97
CA LEU A 212 8.22 -0.55 -12.12
C LEU A 212 8.72 0.09 -13.41
N LEU A 213 9.29 -0.73 -14.30
CA LEU A 213 9.71 -0.36 -15.65
C LEU A 213 9.17 -1.38 -16.66
N ASP A 214 8.87 -0.96 -17.89
CA ASP A 214 8.46 -1.88 -18.95
C ASP A 214 9.53 -2.97 -19.18
N GLY A 215 9.10 -4.23 -19.34
CA GLY A 215 9.99 -5.37 -19.53
C GLY A 215 10.79 -5.81 -18.29
N GLN A 216 10.60 -5.20 -17.11
CA GLN A 216 11.35 -5.54 -15.89
C GLN A 216 11.07 -6.96 -15.35
N VAL A 217 9.82 -7.43 -15.45
CA VAL A 217 9.39 -8.74 -14.93
C VAL A 217 8.92 -9.60 -16.10
N THR A 218 9.63 -10.68 -16.38
CA THR A 218 9.26 -11.58 -17.48
C THR A 218 8.12 -12.51 -17.06
N TYR A 219 7.00 -12.49 -17.79
CA TYR A 219 5.91 -13.44 -17.55
C TYR A 219 6.13 -14.77 -18.25
N GLU A 220 5.51 -15.82 -17.71
CA GLU A 220 5.53 -17.13 -18.35
C GLU A 220 4.93 -17.04 -19.75
N LYS A 221 5.50 -17.82 -20.68
CA LYS A 221 5.06 -17.82 -22.07
C LYS A 221 4.00 -18.89 -22.28
N GLY A 222 2.97 -18.54 -23.03
CA GLY A 222 1.97 -19.48 -23.50
C GLY A 222 2.53 -20.46 -24.55
N PRO A 223 1.71 -21.43 -24.99
CA PRO A 223 2.08 -22.38 -26.04
C PRO A 223 2.45 -21.72 -27.39
N ASP A 224 2.01 -20.49 -27.61
CA ASP A 224 2.32 -19.66 -28.77
C ASP A 224 3.66 -18.91 -28.66
N GLY A 225 4.40 -19.11 -27.56
CA GLY A 225 5.68 -18.47 -27.28
C GLY A 225 5.60 -17.00 -26.87
N LYS A 226 4.40 -16.45 -26.67
CA LYS A 226 4.18 -15.08 -26.21
C LYS A 226 3.98 -15.03 -24.69
N PRO A 227 4.37 -13.94 -24.00
CA PRO A 227 4.04 -13.75 -22.59
C PRO A 227 2.53 -13.84 -22.36
N GLN A 228 2.11 -14.44 -21.25
CA GLN A 228 0.70 -14.56 -20.87
C GLN A 228 -0.03 -13.21 -20.71
N ALA A 229 0.71 -12.13 -20.42
CA ALA A 229 0.19 -10.78 -20.31
C ALA A 229 1.25 -9.77 -20.81
N PRO A 230 0.86 -8.55 -21.21
CA PRO A 230 1.80 -7.50 -21.60
C PRO A 230 2.81 -7.19 -20.48
N GLU A 231 4.08 -7.12 -20.82
CA GLU A 231 5.17 -6.82 -19.88
C GLU A 231 5.35 -5.31 -19.71
N THR A 232 4.30 -4.63 -19.25
CA THR A 232 4.24 -3.16 -19.11
C THR A 232 3.98 -2.72 -17.67
N VAL A 233 4.37 -1.49 -17.32
CA VAL A 233 4.16 -0.90 -16.00
C VAL A 233 2.68 -0.96 -15.58
N VAL A 234 1.76 -0.65 -16.50
CA VAL A 234 0.31 -0.68 -16.22
C VAL A 234 -0.15 -2.10 -15.90
N GLN A 235 0.33 -3.11 -16.64
CA GLN A 235 -0.04 -4.50 -16.39
C GLN A 235 0.54 -4.99 -15.05
N TYR A 236 1.80 -4.70 -14.77
CA TYR A 236 2.44 -5.03 -13.50
C TYR A 236 1.71 -4.40 -12.31
N ALA A 237 1.34 -3.11 -12.44
CA ALA A 237 0.59 -2.38 -11.43
C ALA A 237 -0.78 -3.02 -11.15
N LYS A 238 -1.49 -3.45 -12.20
CA LYS A 238 -2.77 -4.17 -12.06
C LYS A 238 -2.61 -5.51 -11.37
N ASP A 239 -1.65 -6.33 -11.84
CA ASP A 239 -1.46 -7.68 -11.31
C ASP A 239 -1.00 -7.65 -9.84
N VAL A 240 -0.05 -6.78 -9.48
CA VAL A 240 0.37 -6.65 -8.08
C VAL A 240 -0.74 -6.07 -7.20
N SER A 241 -1.56 -5.15 -7.70
CA SER A 241 -2.69 -4.61 -6.93
C SER A 241 -3.75 -5.67 -6.64
N ALA A 242 -4.08 -6.52 -7.62
CA ALA A 242 -4.97 -7.65 -7.42
C ALA A 242 -4.41 -8.64 -6.38
N PHE A 243 -3.11 -8.95 -6.46
CA PHE A 243 -2.44 -9.76 -5.44
C PHE A 243 -2.53 -9.14 -4.04
N LEU A 244 -2.27 -7.84 -3.90
CA LEU A 244 -2.36 -7.14 -2.62
C LEU A 244 -3.80 -7.07 -2.08
N MET A 245 -4.80 -7.07 -2.95
CA MET A 245 -6.21 -7.19 -2.56
C MET A 245 -6.50 -8.54 -1.94
N TRP A 246 -6.09 -9.61 -2.62
CA TRP A 246 -6.22 -10.96 -2.09
C TRP A 246 -5.47 -11.14 -0.78
N VAL A 247 -4.26 -10.59 -0.64
CA VAL A 247 -3.52 -10.63 0.64
C VAL A 247 -4.32 -9.94 1.76
N ALA A 248 -4.95 -8.81 1.47
CA ALA A 248 -5.74 -8.05 2.44
C ALA A 248 -7.11 -8.69 2.74
N GLU A 249 -7.70 -9.39 1.79
CA GLU A 249 -9.02 -10.02 1.86
C GLU A 249 -9.04 -11.36 1.10
N PRO A 250 -8.46 -12.43 1.71
CA PRO A 250 -8.29 -13.72 1.05
C PRO A 250 -9.56 -14.56 0.94
N HIS A 251 -10.68 -14.08 1.50
CA HIS A 251 -11.94 -14.81 1.63
C HIS A 251 -13.10 -14.04 0.99
N LEU A 252 -12.86 -13.44 -0.18
CA LEU A 252 -13.86 -12.64 -0.91
C LEU A 252 -14.93 -13.51 -1.62
N GLU A 253 -14.96 -14.82 -1.38
CA GLU A 253 -15.87 -15.78 -2.04
C GLU A 253 -17.30 -15.83 -1.47
#